data_AF-A0A355DE24-F1
#
_entry.id   AF-A0A355DE24-F1
#
_cell.length_a   1.000
_cell.length_b   1.000
_cell.length_c   1.000
_cell.angle_alpha   90.00
_cell.angle_beta   90.00
_cell.angle_gamma   90.00
#
_symmetry.space_group_name_H-M   'P 1'
#
loop_
_entity.id
_entity.type
_entity.pdbx_description
1 polymer ?
#
loop_
_entity_poly.entity_id
_entity_poly.type
_entity_poly.pdbx_seq_one_letter_code
_entity_poly.pdbx_strand_id
1 'polypeptide(L)'
;AEGAPGNRPMLLAGGLDPGNVASAIERVAPYGVDVSSGVESRPGRKDPRLLRLFIEAARGAEPASGAYEGSRRPPFDWETQT
;
A
#
# COMPACT_ATOMS: atom_id res chain seq x y z
N ALA A 1 1.22 -16.31 -5.93
CA ALA A 1 -0.18 -16.26 -6.41
C ALA A 1 -0.18 -16.77 -7.84
N GLU A 2 -0.45 -18.05 -8.05
CA GLU A 2 -0.50 -18.67 -9.38
C GLU A 2 -1.92 -18.46 -9.94
N GLY A 3 -2.05 -17.92 -11.16
CA GLY A 3 -3.34 -17.86 -11.87
C GLY A 3 -4.15 -16.55 -11.80
N ALA A 4 -3.64 -15.46 -11.23
CA ALA A 4 -4.26 -14.15 -11.43
C ALA A 4 -3.97 -13.67 -12.87
N PRO A 5 -4.97 -13.30 -13.69
CA PRO A 5 -4.71 -12.75 -15.01
C PRO A 5 -3.92 -11.45 -14.87
N GLY A 6 -2.83 -11.31 -15.63
CA GLY A 6 -1.82 -10.25 -15.49
C GLY A 6 -2.30 -8.80 -15.71
N ASN A 7 -3.61 -8.56 -15.82
CA ASN A 7 -4.24 -7.27 -16.03
C ASN A 7 -5.05 -6.80 -14.80
N ARG A 8 -5.39 -7.68 -13.85
CA ARG A 8 -6.25 -7.26 -12.73
C ARG A 8 -5.46 -6.50 -11.65
N PRO A 9 -6.04 -5.42 -11.08
CA PRO A 9 -5.50 -4.78 -9.89
C PRO A 9 -5.26 -5.80 -8.78
N MET A 10 -4.02 -5.89 -8.30
CA MET A 10 -3.62 -6.79 -7.23
C MET A 10 -3.06 -6.00 -6.04
N LEU A 11 -3.50 -6.35 -4.83
CA LEU A 11 -2.90 -5.88 -3.59
C LEU A 11 -1.84 -6.86 -3.11
N LEU A 12 -0.66 -6.34 -2.78
CA LEU A 12 0.41 -7.11 -2.15
C LEU A 12 0.29 -7.00 -0.63
N ALA A 13 0.22 -8.12 0.06
CA ALA A 13 0.11 -8.19 1.52
C ALA A 13 1.00 -9.31 2.07
N GLY A 14 1.17 -9.33 3.39
CA GLY A 14 1.87 -10.39 4.11
C GLY A 14 3.30 -10.02 4.46
N GLY A 15 3.55 -9.78 5.76
CA GLY A 15 4.89 -9.49 6.27
C GLY A 15 5.50 -8.16 5.81
N LEU A 16 4.71 -7.26 5.21
CA LEU A 16 5.21 -5.95 4.81
C LEU A 16 5.51 -5.07 6.01
N ASP A 17 6.61 -4.32 5.95
CA ASP A 17 7.06 -3.38 6.96
C ASP A 17 7.84 -2.22 6.29
N PRO A 18 8.17 -1.13 7.02
CA PRO A 18 8.87 0.02 6.43
C PRO A 18 10.22 -0.30 5.79
N GLY A 19 10.89 -1.39 6.22
CA GLY A 19 12.19 -1.81 5.71
C GLY A 19 12.13 -2.64 4.43
N ASN A 20 10.96 -3.17 4.06
CA ASN A 20 10.83 -4.07 2.90
C ASN A 20 9.84 -3.60 1.82
N VAL A 21 8.92 -2.68 2.16
CA VAL A 21 7.82 -2.30 1.26
C VAL A 21 8.28 -1.73 -0.08
N ALA A 22 9.33 -0.90 -0.07
CA ALA A 22 9.86 -0.29 -1.29
C ALA A 22 10.36 -1.36 -2.29
N SER A 23 11.22 -2.27 -1.82
CA SER A 23 11.72 -3.37 -2.66
C SER A 23 10.62 -4.35 -3.08
N ALA A 24 9.58 -4.50 -2.27
CA ALA A 24 8.43 -5.33 -2.62
C ALA A 24 7.63 -4.71 -3.78
N ILE A 25 7.41 -3.38 -3.74
CA ILE A 25 6.75 -2.62 -4.81
C ILE A 25 7.57 -2.70 -6.11
N GLU A 26 8.88 -2.43 -6.05
CA GLU A 26 9.77 -2.47 -7.22
C GLU A 26 9.78 -3.84 -7.93
N ARG A 27 9.71 -4.93 -7.16
CA ARG A 27 9.79 -6.29 -7.69
C ARG A 27 8.47 -6.81 -8.24
N VAL A 28 7.35 -6.42 -7.63
CA VAL A 28 6.03 -7.00 -7.91
C VAL A 28 5.17 -6.08 -8.77
N ALA A 29 5.43 -4.77 -8.74
CA ALA A 29 4.59 -3.73 -9.35
C ALA A 29 3.10 -3.91 -9.03
N PRO A 30 2.70 -4.01 -7.75
CA PRO A 30 1.31 -4.22 -7.38
C PRO A 30 0.47 -2.95 -7.62
N TYR A 31 -0.85 -3.08 -7.69
CA TYR A 31 -1.76 -1.94 -7.70
C TYR A 31 -1.77 -1.19 -6.36
N GLY A 32 -1.50 -1.90 -5.27
CA GLY A 32 -1.36 -1.33 -3.94
C GLY A 32 -0.76 -2.32 -2.95
N VAL A 33 -0.46 -1.84 -1.75
CA VAL A 33 0.08 -2.63 -0.65
C VAL A 33 -0.84 -2.56 0.56
N ASP A 34 -0.97 -3.68 1.29
CA ASP A 34 -1.72 -3.77 2.54
C ASP A 34 -0.79 -4.19 3.68
N VAL A 35 -0.85 -3.46 4.79
CA VAL A 35 0.00 -3.69 5.96
C VAL A 35 -0.83 -3.72 7.24
N SER A 36 -0.61 -4.77 8.03
CA SER A 36 -1.18 -4.89 9.37
C SER A 36 -0.11 -4.91 10.45
N SER A 37 0.51 -6.06 10.72
CA SER A 37 1.42 -6.23 11.86
C SER A 37 2.76 -5.50 11.72
N GLY A 38 3.28 -5.28 10.51
CA GLY A 38 4.57 -4.62 10.30
C GLY A 38 4.62 -3.12 10.64
N VAL A 39 3.47 -2.54 11.03
CA VAL A 39 3.38 -1.15 11.54
C VAL A 39 2.82 -1.10 12.96
N GLU A 40 2.88 -2.21 13.71
CA GLU A 40 2.42 -2.29 15.09
C GLU A 40 3.57 -2.20 16.10
N SER A 41 3.35 -1.47 17.19
CA SER A 41 4.25 -1.45 18.37
C SER A 41 4.12 -2.73 19.22
N ARG A 42 2.94 -3.35 19.17
CA ARG A 42 2.56 -4.62 19.78
C ARG A 42 1.25 -5.10 19.12
N PRO A 43 0.88 -6.39 19.20
CA PRO A 43 -0.31 -6.92 18.52
C PRO A 43 -1.56 -6.05 18.73
N GLY A 44 -2.15 -5.60 17.62
CA GLY A 44 -3.36 -4.77 17.59
C GLY A 44 -3.16 -3.28 17.90
N ARG A 45 -1.93 -2.81 18.16
CA ARG A 45 -1.62 -1.39 18.43
C ARG A 45 -0.65 -0.81 17.41
N LYS A 46 -1.20 -0.08 16.43
CA LYS A 46 -0.44 0.66 15.41
C LYS A 46 0.52 1.67 16.05
N ASP A 47 1.73 1.79 15.49
CA ASP A 47 2.69 2.83 15.83
C ASP A 47 2.65 3.93 14.75
N PRO A 48 2.28 5.17 15.09
CA PRO A 48 2.24 6.28 14.13
C PRO A 48 3.58 6.53 13.41
N ARG A 49 4.71 6.26 14.06
CA ARG A 49 6.03 6.42 13.45
C ARG A 49 6.25 5.36 12.37
N LEU A 50 5.92 4.10 12.65
CA LEU A 50 6.04 3.02 11.67
C LEU A 50 5.09 3.21 10.49
N LEU A 51 3.86 3.68 10.75
CA LEU A 51 2.92 4.05 9.70
C LEU A 51 3.48 5.14 8.78
N ARG A 52 4.03 6.21 9.36
CA ARG A 52 4.67 7.29 8.59
C ARG A 52 5.80 6.75 7.72
N LEU A 53 6.73 6.00 8.32
CA LEU A 53 7.86 5.42 7.60
C LEU A 53 7.41 4.47 6.49
N PHE A 54 6.38 3.66 6.73
CA PHE A 54 5.80 2.77 5.73
C PHE A 54 5.25 3.54 4.53
N ILE A 55 4.47 4.60 4.78
CA ILE A 55 3.87 5.42 3.72
C ILE A 55 4.96 6.16 2.92
N GLU A 56 5.96 6.73 3.61
CA GLU A 56 7.09 7.41 2.96
C GLU A 56 7.89 6.43 2.08
N ALA A 57 8.20 5.23 2.59
CA ALA A 57 8.92 4.20 1.83
C ALA A 57 8.10 3.68 0.63
N ALA A 58 6.81 3.43 0.81
CA ALA A 58 5.93 2.96 -0.26
C ALA A 58 5.80 4.00 -1.39
N ARG A 59 5.52 5.25 -1.03
CA ARG A 59 5.39 6.34 -2.01
C ARG A 59 6.70 6.71 -2.69
N GLY A 60 7.84 6.54 -1.99
CA GLY A 60 9.15 6.75 -2.58
C GLY A 60 9.52 5.72 -3.65
N ALA A 61 8.89 4.55 -3.63
CA ALA A 61 9.08 3.48 -4.61
C ALA A 61 8.10 3.53 -5.79
N GLU A 62 7.13 4.45 -5.77
CA GLU A 62 6.21 4.66 -6.89
C GLU A 62 7.00 5.10 -8.13
N PRO A 63 6.90 4.40 -9.27
CA PRO A 63 7.54 4.84 -10.50
C PRO A 63 6.95 6.19 -10.94
N ALA A 64 7.81 7.12 -11.35
CA ALA A 64 7.43 8.50 -11.72
C ALA A 64 6.42 8.59 -12.90
N SER A 65 6.09 7.46 -13.54
CA SER A 65 5.14 7.35 -14.64
C SER A 65 3.85 6.66 -14.19
N GLY A 66 2.94 7.45 -13.66
CA GLY A 66 1.60 6.99 -13.30
C GLY A 66 0.97 7.90 -12.29
N ALA A 67 0.61 9.12 -12.69
CA ALA A 67 -0.49 9.77 -12.02
C ALA A 67 -1.61 8.72 -11.90
N TYR A 68 -2.12 8.47 -10.70
CA TYR A 68 -3.31 7.65 -10.53
C TYR A 68 -4.37 8.23 -11.48
N GLU A 69 -4.53 7.63 -12.66
CA GLU A 69 -5.63 7.90 -13.57
C GLU A 69 -6.84 7.12 -13.03
N GLY A 70 -7.13 7.40 -11.75
CA GLY A 70 -8.30 6.92 -11.07
C GLY A 70 -9.49 7.48 -11.81
N SER A 71 -10.23 6.58 -12.45
CA SER A 71 -11.54 6.85 -12.99
C SER A 71 -12.44 7.51 -11.92
N ARG A 72 -12.56 8.84 -12.00
CA ARG A 72 -13.74 9.65 -11.68
C ARG A 72 -14.38 9.60 -10.27
N ARG A 73 -13.74 9.10 -9.22
CA ARG A 73 -14.18 9.41 -7.84
C ARG A 73 -13.00 9.62 -6.90
N PRO A 74 -12.97 10.72 -6.11
CA PRO A 74 -12.03 10.82 -4.99
C PRO A 74 -12.25 9.65 -4.02
N PRO A 75 -11.24 9.26 -3.24
CA PRO A 75 -11.42 8.27 -2.19
C PRO A 75 -12.53 8.71 -1.22
N PHE A 76 -13.18 7.73 -0.58
CA PHE A 76 -14.30 7.84 0.36
C PHE A 76 -14.37 9.20 1.08
N ASP A 77 -15.46 9.94 0.85
CA ASP A 77 -15.77 11.20 1.54
C ASP A 77 -16.49 10.88 2.86
N TRP A 78 -15.78 11.08 3.96
CA TRP A 78 -16.24 10.79 5.32
C TRP A 78 -17.14 11.89 5.89
N GLU A 79 -17.23 13.05 5.23
CA GLU A 79 -18.07 14.17 5.67
C GLU A 79 -19.49 14.09 5.11
N THR A 80 -19.73 13.35 4.02
CA THR A 80 -21.01 13.39 3.29
C THR A 80 -21.85 12.12 3.36
N GLN A 81 -21.49 11.14 4.19
CA GLN A 81 -22.22 9.87 4.29
C GLN A 81 -22.56 9.54 5.74
N THR A 82 -23.77 9.95 6.17
CA THR A 82 -24.47 9.48 7.39
C THR A 82 -25.53 8.47 7.01
#